data_AF-A0AAV3U4B3-F1
#
_entry.id   AF-A0AAV3U4B3-F1
#
_cell.length_a   1.000
_cell.length_b   1.000
_cell.length_c   1.000
_cell.angle_alpha   90.00
_cell.angle_beta   90.00
_cell.angle_gamma   90.00
#
_symmetry.space_group_name_H-M   'P 1'
#
loop_
_entity.id
_entity.type
_entity.pdbx_description
1 polymer ?
#
loop_
_entity_poly.entity_id
_entity_poly.type
_entity_poly.pdbx_seq_one_letter_code
_entity_poly.pdbx_strand_id
1 'polypeptide(L)'
;MASDHQQELAMRGLCQSVLEGPQVVISINEIANNRDNDNLSGTLAIELWALKKPYEGGEFQGQVLASTTIGELQGQHCLSNCRYQLNYQPAEFVQAEVCLMLREWAGDEGYVTQDYVTLSVESSSNDDTANPNESAISYAELAGQYAEASEDSKETAGTVSKVSINSGSYEDLHAVKGINKKLAQRIIAGRPYRKKKALLQLPAINKKKFKKIKPKLRK
;
A
#
# COMPACT_ATOMS: atom_id res chain seq x y z
N MET A 1 -4.96 -8.28 39.65
CA MET A 1 -5.21 -8.74 38.27
C MET A 1 -4.79 -7.61 37.38
N ALA A 2 -3.62 -7.71 36.75
CA ALA A 2 -3.23 -6.73 35.74
C ALA A 2 -4.19 -6.94 34.57
N SER A 3 -5.03 -5.95 34.29
CA SER A 3 -5.78 -5.92 33.04
C SER A 3 -4.74 -5.85 31.94
N ASP A 4 -4.49 -6.98 31.30
CA ASP A 4 -3.69 -7.07 30.09
C ASP A 4 -4.47 -6.22 29.06
N HIS A 5 -4.06 -4.97 28.88
CA HIS A 5 -4.66 -4.08 27.90
C HIS A 5 -4.23 -4.56 26.52
N GLN A 6 -4.80 -5.69 26.08
CA GLN A 6 -4.59 -6.20 24.75
C GLN A 6 -5.14 -5.16 23.78
N GLN A 7 -4.28 -4.62 22.92
CA GLN A 7 -4.66 -3.69 21.87
C GLN A 7 -5.85 -4.28 21.08
N GLU A 8 -6.99 -3.59 21.11
CA GLU A 8 -8.25 -4.09 20.53
C GLU A 8 -8.15 -4.26 19.01
N LEU A 9 -7.59 -3.27 18.31
CA LEU A 9 -7.19 -3.36 16.92
C LEU A 9 -5.66 -3.36 16.87
N ALA A 10 -5.07 -4.36 16.24
CA ALA A 10 -3.62 -4.59 16.30
C ALA A 10 -3.03 -5.04 14.96
N MET A 11 -1.85 -4.51 14.63
CA MET A 11 -0.92 -5.09 13.66
C MET A 11 0.01 -6.05 14.39
N ARG A 12 0.14 -7.28 13.88
CA ARG A 12 0.89 -8.35 14.53
C ARG A 12 1.90 -8.98 13.61
N GLY A 13 2.96 -9.50 14.22
CA GLY A 13 4.07 -10.13 13.50
C GLY A 13 4.87 -9.10 12.71
N LEU A 14 5.44 -9.54 11.59
CA LEU A 14 6.32 -8.72 10.77
C LEU A 14 5.53 -7.58 10.10
N CYS A 15 5.98 -6.35 10.34
CA CYS A 15 5.50 -5.15 9.66
C CYS A 15 6.70 -4.47 8.99
N GLN A 16 6.65 -4.30 7.68
CA GLN A 16 7.76 -3.78 6.88
C GLN A 16 7.26 -2.84 5.79
N SER A 17 8.11 -1.89 5.41
CA SER A 17 7.93 -1.08 4.21
C SER A 17 9.19 -1.16 3.35
N VAL A 18 9.00 -1.38 2.05
CA VAL A 18 10.09 -1.46 1.07
C VAL A 18 9.80 -0.47 -0.05
N LEU A 19 10.75 0.40 -0.35
CA LEU A 19 10.64 1.33 -1.47
C LEU A 19 10.96 0.62 -2.79
N GLU A 20 10.08 0.78 -3.77
CA GLU A 20 10.20 0.28 -5.13
C GLU A 20 10.01 1.46 -6.10
N GLY A 21 11.05 2.29 -6.25
CA GLY A 21 10.99 3.49 -7.08
C GLY A 21 9.96 4.50 -6.57
N PRO A 22 8.92 4.87 -7.35
CA PRO A 22 7.88 5.81 -6.92
C PRO A 22 6.80 5.16 -6.04
N GLN A 23 6.99 3.91 -5.64
CA GLN A 23 6.03 3.14 -4.85
C GLN A 23 6.67 2.62 -3.58
N VAL A 24 5.81 2.32 -2.61
CA VAL A 24 6.18 1.60 -1.40
C VAL A 24 5.30 0.35 -1.29
N VAL A 25 5.94 -0.77 -0.96
CA VAL A 25 5.27 -2.01 -0.61
C VAL A 25 5.25 -2.12 0.90
N ILE A 26 4.05 -2.04 1.48
CA ILE A 26 3.81 -2.27 2.90
C ILE A 26 3.37 -3.72 3.08
N SER A 27 4.09 -4.46 3.91
CA SER A 27 3.74 -5.84 4.27
C SER A 27 3.44 -5.91 5.77
N ILE A 28 2.26 -6.43 6.12
CA ILE A 28 1.80 -6.62 7.49
C ILE A 28 1.37 -8.07 7.62
N ASN A 29 1.98 -8.81 8.54
CA ASN A 29 1.69 -10.23 8.70
C ASN A 29 0.24 -10.48 9.13
N GLU A 30 -0.29 -9.70 10.08
CA GLU A 30 -1.69 -9.77 10.46
C GLU A 30 -2.23 -8.42 10.94
N ILE A 31 -3.47 -8.10 10.59
CA ILE A 31 -4.27 -7.03 11.18
C ILE A 31 -5.47 -7.69 11.85
N ALA A 32 -5.59 -7.55 13.17
CA ALA A 32 -6.61 -8.24 13.96
C ALA A 32 -7.53 -7.23 14.65
N ASN A 33 -8.83 -7.54 14.65
CA ASN A 33 -9.80 -6.95 15.56
C ASN A 33 -10.10 -7.98 16.67
N ASN A 34 -9.57 -7.72 17.86
CA ASN A 34 -9.69 -8.56 19.06
C ASN A 34 -10.89 -8.17 19.94
N ARG A 35 -11.72 -7.22 19.49
CA ARG A 35 -12.99 -6.90 20.15
C ARG A 35 -13.96 -8.05 19.96
N ASP A 36 -15.01 -8.07 20.80
CA ASP A 36 -16.08 -9.07 20.74
C ASP A 36 -16.69 -9.21 19.33
N ASN A 37 -17.21 -10.41 19.02
CA ASN A 37 -17.64 -10.76 17.67
C ASN A 37 -18.73 -9.85 17.08
N ASP A 38 -19.50 -9.13 17.90
CA ASP A 38 -20.49 -8.14 17.48
C ASP A 38 -19.94 -6.71 17.34
N ASN A 39 -18.67 -6.49 17.67
CA ASN A 39 -18.00 -5.20 17.63
C ASN A 39 -17.23 -5.02 16.30
N LEU A 40 -17.95 -4.52 15.30
CA LEU A 40 -17.40 -4.15 14.00
C LEU A 40 -16.52 -2.89 14.13
N SER A 41 -15.35 -2.88 13.50
CA SER A 41 -14.54 -1.67 13.45
C SER A 41 -15.18 -0.58 12.58
N GLY A 42 -14.79 0.67 12.80
CA GLY A 42 -14.92 1.70 11.77
C GLY A 42 -14.09 1.36 10.52
N THR A 43 -14.19 2.19 9.49
CA THR A 43 -13.32 2.03 8.31
C THR A 43 -11.87 2.16 8.75
N LEU A 44 -11.09 1.13 8.48
CA LEU A 44 -9.68 1.05 8.79
C LEU A 44 -8.83 1.62 7.66
N ALA A 45 -7.74 2.28 8.04
CA ALA A 45 -6.72 2.78 7.13
C ALA A 45 -5.32 2.34 7.58
N ILE A 46 -4.47 2.06 6.60
CA ILE A 46 -3.04 1.85 6.80
C ILE A 46 -2.33 3.06 6.24
N GLU A 47 -1.55 3.73 7.08
CA GLU A 47 -0.87 4.97 6.74
C GLU A 47 0.61 4.89 7.13
N LEU A 48 1.49 5.13 6.18
CA LEU A 48 2.92 5.31 6.41
C LEU A 48 3.19 6.80 6.59
N TRP A 49 3.72 7.18 7.75
CA TRP A 49 3.97 8.56 8.13
C TRP A 49 5.46 8.84 8.29
N ALA A 50 5.88 10.02 7.86
CA ALA A 50 7.06 10.69 8.36
C ALA A 50 6.64 11.58 9.52
N LEU A 51 7.23 11.38 10.70
CA LEU A 51 6.96 12.15 11.90
C LEU A 51 8.18 12.98 12.30
N LYS A 52 7.95 14.11 12.97
CA LYS A 52 9.04 14.97 13.48
C LYS A 52 9.73 14.40 14.73
N LYS A 53 9.10 13.45 15.40
CA LYS A 53 9.58 12.76 16.61
C LYS A 53 8.95 11.37 16.67
N PRO A 54 9.50 10.42 17.45
CA PRO A 54 8.90 9.11 17.63
C PRO A 54 7.45 9.23 18.11
N TYR A 55 6.58 8.35 17.61
CA TYR A 55 5.20 8.32 18.07
C TYR A 55 5.12 7.61 19.42
N GLU A 56 4.52 8.26 20.41
CA GLU A 56 4.37 7.75 21.78
C GLU A 56 2.88 7.66 22.21
N GLY A 57 1.97 7.78 21.23
CA GLY A 57 0.53 7.89 21.46
C GLY A 57 0.02 9.34 21.44
N GLY A 58 -1.29 9.50 21.27
CA GLY A 58 -1.96 10.81 21.24
C GLY A 58 -1.79 11.57 19.92
N GLU A 59 -1.78 12.90 19.99
CA GLU A 59 -1.60 13.77 18.83
C GLU A 59 -0.18 13.74 18.28
N PHE A 60 -0.03 13.96 16.97
CA PHE A 60 1.26 13.96 16.30
C PHE A 60 1.30 14.97 15.15
N GLN A 61 2.51 15.30 14.71
CA GLN A 61 2.75 16.13 13.52
C GLN A 61 3.64 15.37 12.55
N GLY A 62 3.24 15.36 11.28
CA GLY A 62 3.97 14.66 10.25
C GLY A 62 3.36 14.84 8.86
N GLN A 63 3.92 14.11 7.91
CA GLN A 63 3.45 14.02 6.54
C GLN A 63 3.09 12.56 6.23
N VAL A 64 1.94 12.34 5.59
CA VAL A 64 1.59 11.04 5.03
C VAL A 64 2.49 10.77 3.83
N LEU A 65 3.24 9.67 3.87
CA LEU A 65 4.10 9.21 2.78
C LEU A 65 3.34 8.28 1.82
N ALA A 66 2.45 7.45 2.36
CA ALA A 66 1.56 6.57 1.61
C ALA A 66 0.36 6.16 2.46
N SER A 67 -0.81 5.96 1.86
CA SER A 67 -1.99 5.49 2.59
C SER A 67 -2.97 4.68 1.74
N THR A 68 -3.75 3.85 2.41
CA THR A 68 -4.90 3.15 1.81
C THR A 68 -5.95 2.82 2.86
N THR A 69 -7.21 2.71 2.44
CA THR A 69 -8.28 2.19 3.30
C THR A 69 -8.45 0.69 3.04
N ILE A 70 -8.68 -0.08 4.10
CA ILE A 70 -8.83 -1.54 4.03
C ILE A 70 -10.26 -2.00 4.37
N GLY A 71 -11.19 -1.05 4.54
CA GLY A 71 -12.58 -1.32 4.89
C GLY A 71 -12.76 -1.58 6.37
N GLU A 72 -13.82 -2.27 6.74
CA GLU A 72 -14.15 -2.59 8.13
C GLU A 72 -13.75 -4.05 8.42
N LEU A 73 -13.44 -4.34 9.69
CA LEU A 73 -13.07 -5.67 10.16
C LEU A 73 -13.98 -6.07 11.32
N GLN A 74 -14.71 -7.18 11.15
CA GLN A 74 -15.56 -7.72 12.21
C GLN A 74 -14.71 -8.09 13.42
N GLY A 75 -15.25 -7.89 14.62
CA GLY A 75 -14.63 -8.38 15.86
C GLY A 75 -14.33 -9.88 15.78
N GLN A 76 -13.28 -10.31 16.46
CA GLN A 76 -12.71 -11.65 16.41
C GLN A 76 -12.26 -12.13 15.02
N HIS A 77 -12.08 -11.22 14.05
CA HIS A 77 -11.54 -11.54 12.73
C HIS A 77 -10.19 -10.87 12.50
N CYS A 78 -9.43 -11.42 11.56
CA CYS A 78 -8.17 -10.86 11.12
C CYS A 78 -8.01 -10.90 9.59
N LEU A 79 -7.13 -10.03 9.10
CA LEU A 79 -6.57 -10.06 7.76
C LEU A 79 -5.11 -10.51 7.88
N SER A 80 -4.76 -11.63 7.26
CA SER A 80 -3.39 -12.17 7.29
C SER A 80 -2.67 -11.95 5.96
N ASN A 81 -1.34 -11.86 6.00
CA ASN A 81 -0.45 -11.71 4.85
C ASN A 81 -0.80 -10.50 3.97
N CYS A 82 -1.08 -9.37 4.62
CA CYS A 82 -1.47 -8.14 3.95
C CYS A 82 -0.28 -7.54 3.22
N ARG A 83 -0.44 -7.26 1.91
CA ARG A 83 0.58 -6.58 1.08
C ARG A 83 -0.08 -5.47 0.28
N TYR A 84 0.38 -4.24 0.48
CA TYR A 84 -0.15 -3.04 -0.16
C TYR A 84 0.95 -2.34 -0.95
N GLN A 85 0.77 -2.23 -2.27
CA GLN A 85 1.66 -1.47 -3.13
C GLN A 85 1.04 -0.10 -3.40
N LEU A 86 1.62 0.94 -2.80
CA LEU A 86 1.07 2.28 -2.74
C LEU A 86 2.00 3.27 -3.45
N ASN A 87 1.45 4.38 -3.93
CA ASN A 87 2.29 5.48 -4.38
C ASN A 87 3.00 6.09 -3.17
N TYR A 88 4.29 6.31 -3.29
CA TYR A 88 5.12 6.88 -2.24
C TYR A 88 5.39 8.35 -2.54
N GLN A 89 5.20 9.20 -1.53
CA GLN A 89 5.61 10.59 -1.52
C GLN A 89 6.77 10.73 -0.52
N PRO A 90 7.97 11.16 -0.95
CA PRO A 90 9.07 11.42 -0.05
C PRO A 90 8.73 12.48 1.00
N ALA A 91 9.32 12.35 2.18
CA ALA A 91 9.18 13.34 3.24
C ALA A 91 9.78 14.70 2.79
N GLU A 92 9.08 15.78 3.06
CA GLU A 92 9.51 17.16 2.78
C GLU A 92 10.51 17.69 3.81
N PHE A 93 10.79 16.92 4.85
CA PHE A 93 11.74 17.25 5.90
C PHE A 93 12.72 16.09 6.16
N VAL A 94 13.93 16.46 6.58
CA VAL A 94 15.01 15.52 6.90
C VAL A 94 14.86 14.97 8.32
N GLN A 95 15.51 13.84 8.60
CA GLN A 95 15.51 13.18 9.92
C GLN A 95 14.11 12.82 10.43
N ALA A 96 13.22 12.42 9.52
CA ALA A 96 11.89 11.95 9.87
C ALA A 96 11.94 10.58 10.54
N GLU A 97 11.12 10.41 11.58
CA GLU A 97 10.82 9.10 12.16
C GLU A 97 9.71 8.44 11.33
N VAL A 98 10.00 7.28 10.75
CA VAL A 98 9.04 6.58 9.90
C VAL A 98 8.17 5.67 10.78
N CYS A 99 6.85 5.88 10.69
CA CYS A 99 5.89 5.15 11.50
C CYS A 99 4.76 4.62 10.63
N LEU A 100 4.50 3.32 10.70
CA LEU A 100 3.32 2.69 10.12
C LEU A 100 2.19 2.74 11.13
N MET A 101 1.04 3.28 10.75
CA MET A 101 -0.13 3.40 11.63
C MET A 101 -1.33 2.64 11.08
N LEU A 102 -1.99 1.89 11.97
CA LEU A 102 -3.35 1.40 11.79
C LEU A 102 -4.31 2.44 12.37
N ARG A 103 -5.15 3.00 11.52
CA ARG A 103 -6.13 4.02 11.91
C ARG A 103 -7.54 3.53 11.73
N GLU A 104 -8.45 3.96 12.58
CA GLU A 104 -9.88 3.62 12.51
C GLU A 104 -10.69 4.91 12.44
N TRP A 105 -11.70 4.93 11.57
CA TRP A 105 -12.67 6.01 11.51
C TRP A 105 -13.64 5.94 12.71
N ALA A 106 -13.58 6.95 13.58
CA ALA A 106 -14.38 7.06 14.81
C ALA A 106 -15.55 8.06 14.68
N GLY A 107 -16.07 8.27 13.47
CA GLY A 107 -17.17 9.20 13.25
C GLY A 107 -16.71 10.66 13.27
N ASP A 108 -17.25 11.46 14.18
CA ASP A 108 -17.00 12.92 14.25
C ASP A 108 -15.55 13.26 14.62
N GLU A 109 -14.84 12.36 15.31
CA GLU A 109 -13.42 12.50 15.65
C GLU A 109 -12.49 12.22 14.45
N GLY A 110 -13.02 11.66 13.37
CA GLY A 110 -12.25 11.26 12.20
C GLY A 110 -11.39 10.02 12.44
N TYR A 111 -10.23 9.95 11.80
CA TYR A 111 -9.31 8.81 11.95
C TYR A 111 -8.48 8.93 13.24
N VAL A 112 -8.63 7.93 14.13
CA VAL A 112 -7.85 7.78 15.36
C VAL A 112 -6.80 6.69 15.21
N THR A 113 -5.66 6.80 15.90
CA THR A 113 -4.60 5.78 15.83
C THR A 113 -4.96 4.65 16.78
N GLN A 114 -5.11 3.44 16.24
CA GLN A 114 -5.43 2.25 17.01
C GLN A 114 -4.18 1.43 17.31
N ASP A 115 -3.24 1.37 16.37
CA ASP A 115 -1.95 0.72 16.57
C ASP A 115 -0.88 1.35 15.67
N TYR A 116 0.39 1.13 16.00
CA TYR A 116 1.52 1.65 15.24
C TYR A 116 2.78 0.80 15.38
N VAL A 117 3.64 0.88 14.37
CA VAL A 117 4.98 0.30 14.37
C VAL A 117 5.97 1.35 13.87
N THR A 118 6.96 1.67 14.69
CA THR A 118 8.11 2.46 14.24
C THR A 118 8.98 1.59 13.34
N LEU A 119 9.19 2.05 12.11
CA LEU A 119 10.03 1.36 11.14
C LEU A 119 11.42 1.97 11.19
N SER A 120 12.35 1.28 11.84
CA SER A 120 13.75 1.66 11.79
C SER A 120 14.30 1.31 10.39
N VAL A 121 14.94 2.28 9.74
CA VAL A 121 15.77 1.99 8.58
C VAL A 121 17.03 1.34 9.13
N GLU A 122 17.15 0.02 8.99
CA GLU A 122 18.42 -0.65 9.24
C GLU A 122 19.41 -0.17 8.16
N SER A 123 20.18 0.85 8.51
CA SER A 123 21.38 1.21 7.78
C SER A 123 22.33 0.02 7.89
N SER A 124 22.48 -0.76 6.83
CA SER A 124 23.55 -1.76 6.74
C SER A 124 24.90 -1.03 6.65
N SER A 125 25.41 -0.58 7.79
CA SER A 125 26.74 -0.02 7.94
C SER A 125 27.76 -1.16 8.06
N ASN A 126 28.32 -1.57 6.93
CA ASN A 126 29.71 -2.01 6.90
C ASN A 126 30.54 -0.74 6.73
N ASP A 127 31.09 -0.19 7.81
CA ASP A 127 32.54 -0.05 8.02
C ASP A 127 32.81 0.87 9.22
N ASP A 128 33.87 0.50 9.93
CA ASP A 128 34.43 1.11 11.11
C ASP A 128 35.00 2.51 10.81
N THR A 129 35.01 3.33 11.86
CA THR A 129 35.75 4.60 12.05
C THR A 129 35.03 5.91 11.74
N ALA A 130 34.94 6.70 12.81
CA ALA A 130 34.27 7.98 12.94
C ALA A 130 34.98 9.13 12.21
N ASN A 131 34.19 10.03 11.63
CA ASN A 131 34.42 11.48 11.71
C ASN A 131 33.11 12.28 11.45
N PRO A 132 32.66 13.17 12.37
CA PRO A 132 31.43 13.93 12.20
C PRO A 132 31.72 15.32 11.61
N ASN A 133 31.71 15.46 10.28
CA ASN A 133 31.28 16.69 9.63
C ASN A 133 30.79 16.45 8.19
N GLU A 134 29.87 17.31 7.76
CA GLU A 134 29.21 17.41 6.45
C GLU A 134 28.13 16.35 6.15
N SER A 135 26.85 16.67 6.38
CA SER A 135 25.96 17.56 5.60
C SER A 135 25.24 16.82 4.47
N ALA A 136 23.95 16.61 4.71
CA ALA A 136 22.86 16.49 3.72
C ALA A 136 23.12 15.63 2.47
N ILE A 137 22.84 14.33 2.58
CA ILE A 137 22.65 13.50 1.38
C ILE A 137 21.26 13.78 0.81
N SER A 138 21.26 14.44 -0.33
CA SER A 138 20.13 14.68 -1.22
C SER A 138 19.63 13.35 -1.81
N TYR A 139 18.32 13.12 -1.80
CA TYR A 139 17.64 11.94 -2.38
C TYR A 139 17.72 11.87 -3.93
N ALA A 140 18.70 12.52 -4.56
CA ALA A 140 18.89 12.57 -6.01
C ALA A 140 19.91 11.55 -6.55
N GLU A 141 20.65 10.82 -5.71
CA GLU A 141 21.75 9.94 -6.16
C GLU A 141 21.44 8.42 -6.12
N LEU A 142 20.25 7.99 -5.67
CA LEU A 142 19.85 6.57 -5.63
C LEU A 142 19.32 6.02 -6.98
N ALA A 143 19.61 6.67 -8.12
CA ALA A 143 19.07 6.30 -9.43
C ALA A 143 20.05 5.60 -10.38
N GLY A 144 21.17 5.05 -9.87
CA GLY A 144 22.30 4.69 -10.71
C GLY A 144 22.67 3.20 -10.86
N GLN A 145 22.09 2.26 -10.12
CA GLN A 145 22.76 0.95 -10.03
C GLN A 145 21.92 -0.26 -9.63
N TYR A 146 20.84 -0.57 -10.36
CA TYR A 146 20.30 -1.94 -10.38
C TYR A 146 19.78 -2.31 -11.76
N ALA A 147 20.73 -2.58 -12.67
CA ALA A 147 20.53 -3.40 -13.85
C ALA A 147 21.41 -4.66 -13.69
N GLU A 148 20.82 -5.83 -13.99
CA GLU A 148 21.41 -7.19 -14.00
C GLU A 148 21.63 -7.81 -12.60
N ALA A 149 21.15 -9.00 -12.24
CA ALA A 149 20.80 -10.24 -12.95
C ALA A 149 19.79 -11.04 -12.06
N SER A 150 18.60 -11.46 -12.51
CA SER A 150 18.23 -12.78 -13.14
C SER A 150 18.77 -14.01 -12.38
N GLU A 151 18.10 -15.13 -12.13
CA GLU A 151 16.82 -15.81 -12.43
C GLU A 151 16.92 -17.11 -11.57
N ASP A 152 15.86 -17.74 -11.05
CA ASP A 152 15.11 -18.82 -11.72
C ASP A 152 14.06 -19.31 -10.70
N SER A 153 12.76 -19.24 -11.00
CA SER A 153 12.08 -20.45 -11.46
C SER A 153 10.99 -20.12 -12.51
N LYS A 154 11.26 -20.48 -13.76
CA LYS A 154 10.25 -20.85 -14.78
C LYS A 154 9.48 -22.09 -14.26
N GLU A 155 8.21 -22.35 -14.56
CA GLU A 155 7.54 -22.53 -15.86
C GLU A 155 6.02 -22.65 -15.54
N THR A 156 5.04 -22.12 -16.30
CA THR A 156 4.63 -22.61 -17.62
C THR A 156 3.86 -21.59 -18.47
N ALA A 157 4.11 -21.72 -19.77
CA ALA A 157 3.63 -20.94 -20.89
C ALA A 157 2.13 -21.08 -21.21
N GLY A 158 1.60 -20.03 -21.85
CA GLY A 158 0.85 -20.23 -23.09
C GLY A 158 -0.64 -20.54 -23.00
N THR A 159 -1.45 -19.54 -22.66
CA THR A 159 -2.70 -19.28 -23.39
C THR A 159 -2.93 -17.78 -23.40
N VAL A 160 -3.64 -17.26 -24.41
CA VAL A 160 -3.96 -15.83 -24.56
C VAL A 160 -4.91 -15.40 -23.44
N SER A 161 -4.36 -15.22 -22.24
CA SER A 161 -5.12 -15.06 -21.01
C SER A 161 -5.69 -13.66 -20.97
N LYS A 162 -7.00 -13.59 -21.16
CA LYS A 162 -7.77 -12.35 -21.09
C LYS A 162 -7.50 -11.67 -19.75
N VAL A 163 -7.05 -10.42 -19.79
CA VAL A 163 -6.70 -9.62 -18.61
C VAL A 163 -7.95 -9.38 -17.77
N SER A 164 -7.85 -9.64 -16.46
CA SER A 164 -8.97 -9.47 -15.54
C SER A 164 -9.27 -7.99 -15.30
N ILE A 165 -10.53 -7.58 -15.44
CA ILE A 165 -10.96 -6.19 -15.22
C ILE A 165 -10.91 -5.83 -13.73
N ASN A 166 -11.27 -6.78 -12.85
CA ASN A 166 -11.36 -6.54 -11.41
C ASN A 166 -10.06 -6.83 -10.66
N SER A 167 -9.22 -7.74 -11.17
CA SER A 167 -8.00 -8.17 -10.49
C SER A 167 -6.72 -8.02 -11.31
N GLY A 168 -6.80 -7.59 -12.58
CA GLY A 168 -5.61 -7.38 -13.40
C GLY A 168 -4.74 -6.25 -12.86
N SER A 169 -3.42 -6.39 -12.97
CA SER A 169 -2.50 -5.31 -12.59
C SER A 169 -2.62 -4.11 -13.55
N TYR A 170 -2.01 -3.00 -13.18
CA TYR A 170 -1.87 -1.86 -14.09
C TYR A 170 -1.13 -2.25 -15.36
N GLU A 171 -0.08 -3.05 -15.24
CA GLU A 171 0.76 -3.50 -16.35
C GLU A 171 -0.02 -4.42 -17.29
N ASP A 172 -0.80 -5.35 -16.74
CA ASP A 172 -1.67 -6.22 -17.53
C ASP A 172 -2.68 -5.41 -18.32
N LEU A 173 -3.33 -4.44 -17.67
CA LEU A 173 -4.31 -3.58 -18.33
C LEU A 173 -3.66 -2.69 -19.39
N HIS A 174 -2.45 -2.16 -19.11
CA HIS A 174 -1.70 -1.33 -20.05
C HIS A 174 -1.18 -2.12 -21.26
N ALA A 175 -0.80 -3.38 -21.06
CA ALA A 175 -0.36 -4.30 -22.11
C ALA A 175 -1.48 -4.65 -23.11
N VAL A 176 -2.76 -4.46 -22.73
CA VAL A 176 -3.88 -4.65 -23.66
C VAL A 176 -3.86 -3.56 -24.74
N LYS A 177 -3.38 -3.91 -25.94
CA LYS A 177 -3.45 -3.03 -27.13
C LYS A 177 -4.85 -2.42 -27.30
N GLY A 178 -4.95 -1.12 -27.04
CA GLY A 178 -6.20 -0.33 -27.01
C GLY A 178 -6.52 0.32 -25.65
N ILE A 179 -5.81 -0.04 -24.58
CA ILE A 179 -5.85 0.58 -23.26
C ILE A 179 -4.58 1.41 -23.08
N ASN A 180 -4.73 2.66 -22.65
CA ASN A 180 -3.61 3.56 -22.36
C ASN A 180 -3.47 3.75 -20.84
N LYS A 181 -2.35 4.33 -20.39
CA LYS A 181 -2.06 4.60 -18.96
C LYS A 181 -3.25 5.20 -18.21
N LYS A 182 -3.82 6.29 -18.74
CA LYS A 182 -4.98 6.95 -18.14
C LYS A 182 -6.21 6.06 -18.07
N LEU A 183 -6.46 5.23 -19.09
CA LEU A 183 -7.59 4.31 -19.09
C LEU A 183 -7.37 3.13 -18.14
N ALA A 184 -6.17 2.57 -18.07
CA ALA A 184 -5.83 1.51 -17.12
C ALA A 184 -6.04 2.00 -15.66
N GLN A 185 -5.54 3.19 -15.34
CA GLN A 185 -5.77 3.85 -14.04
C GLN A 185 -7.26 4.04 -13.75
N ARG A 186 -8.06 4.47 -14.73
CA ARG A 186 -9.52 4.64 -14.56
C ARG A 186 -10.27 3.32 -14.42
N ILE A 187 -9.80 2.26 -15.08
CA ILE A 187 -10.33 0.92 -14.88
C ILE A 187 -10.05 0.48 -13.45
N ILE A 188 -8.84 0.69 -12.94
CA ILE A 188 -8.50 0.35 -11.55
C ILE A 188 -9.36 1.18 -10.57
N ALA A 189 -9.46 2.49 -10.79
CA ALA A 189 -10.22 3.40 -9.92
C ALA A 189 -11.74 3.16 -9.91
N GLY A 190 -12.30 2.50 -10.95
CA GLY A 190 -13.72 2.20 -11.04
C GLY A 190 -14.12 0.79 -10.63
N ARG A 191 -13.22 0.03 -10.00
CA ARG A 191 -13.50 -1.31 -9.47
C ARG A 191 -14.42 -1.22 -8.24
N PRO A 192 -15.31 -2.20 -8.01
CA PRO A 192 -15.52 -3.42 -8.80
C PRO A 192 -16.57 -3.27 -9.92
N TYR A 193 -16.33 -3.94 -11.06
CA TYR A 193 -17.27 -3.96 -12.19
C TYR A 193 -18.13 -5.22 -12.21
N ARG A 194 -19.44 -5.05 -12.04
CA ARG A 194 -20.42 -6.15 -12.15
C ARG A 194 -20.51 -6.77 -13.55
N LYS A 195 -20.29 -6.00 -14.62
CA LYS A 195 -20.38 -6.46 -16.03
C LYS A 195 -19.37 -5.71 -16.89
N LYS A 196 -18.82 -6.36 -17.93
CA LYS A 196 -17.84 -5.73 -18.87
C LYS A 196 -18.37 -4.43 -19.51
N LYS A 197 -19.69 -4.33 -19.75
CA LYS A 197 -20.33 -3.12 -20.31
C LYS A 197 -20.19 -1.88 -19.41
N ALA A 198 -19.92 -2.03 -18.11
CA ALA A 198 -19.72 -0.92 -17.20
C ALA A 198 -18.50 -0.05 -17.58
N LEU A 199 -17.54 -0.62 -18.33
CA LEU A 199 -16.44 0.12 -18.92
C LEU A 199 -16.88 1.27 -19.86
N LEU A 200 -18.09 1.20 -20.44
CA LEU A 200 -18.66 2.28 -21.27
C LEU A 200 -19.00 3.55 -20.47
N GLN A 201 -19.06 3.48 -19.15
CA GLN A 201 -19.26 4.65 -18.28
C GLN A 201 -17.96 5.46 -18.12
N LEU A 202 -16.81 4.89 -18.48
CA LEU A 202 -15.55 5.61 -18.46
C LEU A 202 -15.47 6.58 -19.65
N PRO A 203 -15.16 7.87 -19.44
CA PRO A 203 -15.17 8.90 -20.49
C PRO A 203 -14.16 8.67 -21.63
N ALA A 204 -13.26 7.70 -21.49
CA ALA A 204 -12.28 7.32 -22.50
C ALA A 204 -12.69 6.11 -23.38
N ILE A 205 -13.84 5.46 -23.09
CA ILE A 205 -14.32 4.26 -23.79
C ILE A 205 -15.62 4.53 -24.55
N ASN A 206 -15.52 4.65 -25.88
CA ASN A 206 -16.68 4.67 -26.78
C ASN A 206 -17.05 3.25 -27.24
N LYS A 207 -18.28 3.04 -27.74
CA LYS A 207 -18.78 1.73 -28.25
C LYS A 207 -17.80 1.03 -29.21
N LYS A 208 -17.11 1.79 -30.07
CA LYS A 208 -16.13 1.30 -31.05
C LYS A 208 -14.82 0.82 -30.39
N LYS A 209 -14.32 1.53 -29.37
CA LYS A 209 -13.15 1.12 -28.57
C LYS A 209 -13.49 -0.07 -27.68
N PHE A 210 -14.65 -0.07 -27.05
CA PHE A 210 -15.14 -1.18 -26.24
C PHE A 210 -15.17 -2.51 -27.01
N LYS A 211 -15.68 -2.52 -28.26
CA LYS A 211 -15.68 -3.72 -29.11
C LYS A 211 -14.27 -4.29 -29.36
N LYS A 212 -13.24 -3.44 -29.43
CA LYS A 212 -11.84 -3.85 -29.66
C LYS A 212 -11.15 -4.41 -28.41
N ILE A 213 -11.46 -3.88 -27.23
CA ILE A 213 -10.84 -4.32 -25.96
C ILE A 213 -11.62 -5.46 -25.28
N LYS A 214 -12.94 -5.54 -25.45
CA LYS A 214 -13.81 -6.58 -24.87
C LYS A 214 -13.29 -8.02 -25.05
N PRO A 215 -12.79 -8.46 -26.23
CA PRO A 215 -12.32 -9.84 -26.39
C PRO A 215 -11.05 -10.15 -25.58
N LYS A 216 -10.25 -9.12 -25.24
CA LYS A 216 -8.98 -9.23 -24.50
C LYS A 216 -9.13 -9.13 -22.99
N LEU A 217 -10.34 -8.82 -22.52
CA LEU A 217 -10.64 -8.61 -21.11
C LEU A 217 -11.55 -9.71 -20.56
N ARG A 218 -11.25 -10.18 -19.35
CA ARG A 218 -12.11 -11.04 -18.52
C ARG A 218 -12.73 -10.20 -17.40
N LYS A 219 -13.91 -10.57 -16.91
CA LYS A 219 -14.47 -9.94 -15.70
C LYS A 219 -13.68 -10.45 -14.50
#